data_AF-A0AAE7NKQ7-F1
#
_entry.id   AF-A0AAE7NKQ7-F1
#
_cell.length_a   1.000
_cell.length_b   1.000
_cell.length_c   1.000
_cell.angle_alpha   90.00
_cell.angle_beta   90.00
_cell.angle_gamma   90.00
#
_symmetry.space_group_name_H-M   'P 1'
#
loop_
_entity.id
_entity.type
_entity.pdbx_description
1 polymer ?
#
loop_
_entity_poly.entity_id
_entity_poly.type
_entity_poly.pdbx_seq_one_letter_code
_entity_poly.pdbx_strand_id
1 'polypeptide(L)'
;MSFFTISSGKSSRLPNAARRASACAALIGIVAGFIAAAHAQDIDWQKVDEALGRKAAVTGDVHRYGFPRADLAVTLDGVTIKPALALGGWVAFKPAHGGVMAMGDLVLLESEINPVMLKMIGNGLEITAVHNHLLGASPATFYMHVAGHGDALKIAAALKDALAESKTPLSLSPPAAPPPAVDLDTAQLDQIIGVKGQANGGVYQFNVPRRDPVSEDGMQLSPAAPLGLATGINFQPTGGGKAAITGDFVLAGDEVNPVITALRSHGIAVTALHSHMLDEQPRLFFMHFWANDDAVKLAGGLRAALDKTASAKN
;
A
#
# COMPACT_ATOMS: atom_id res chain seq x y z
N MET A 1 18.34 77.39 -12.82
CA MET A 1 17.09 78.14 -13.12
C MET A 1 15.99 77.49 -12.29
N SER A 2 15.78 77.97 -11.07
CA SER A 2 14.81 79.03 -10.72
C SER A 2 13.40 78.43 -10.67
N PHE A 3 12.95 77.98 -9.50
CA PHE A 3 12.12 78.76 -8.55
C PHE A 3 10.87 79.36 -9.20
N PHE A 4 9.69 78.90 -8.77
CA PHE A 4 8.55 79.80 -8.62
C PHE A 4 7.89 79.55 -7.26
N THR A 5 7.97 80.57 -6.43
CA THR A 5 7.27 80.75 -5.16
C THR A 5 6.63 82.13 -5.22
N ILE A 6 5.33 82.25 -4.93
CA ILE A 6 4.62 83.49 -4.55
C ILE A 6 3.52 83.00 -3.57
N SER A 7 3.59 83.18 -2.24
CA SER A 7 3.44 84.39 -1.40
C SER A 7 2.04 85.02 -1.57
N SER A 8 1.25 85.44 -0.57
CA SER A 8 1.30 85.57 0.88
C SER A 8 -0.11 85.97 1.36
N GLY A 9 -0.43 85.77 2.64
CA GLY A 9 -1.58 86.38 3.31
C GLY A 9 -1.41 86.32 4.82
N LYS A 10 -1.26 87.49 5.45
CA LYS A 10 -0.85 87.74 6.84
C LYS A 10 -2.01 87.75 7.85
N SER A 11 -1.61 87.75 9.14
CA SER A 11 -2.30 88.28 10.35
C SER A 11 -3.11 87.25 11.14
N SER A 12 -3.01 87.07 12.46
CA SER A 12 -2.64 87.96 13.58
C SER A 12 -2.17 87.17 14.82
N ARG A 13 -1.44 87.86 15.72
CA ARG A 13 -0.88 87.40 17.01
C ARG A 13 -1.94 87.15 18.10
N LEU A 14 -1.61 86.32 19.11
CA LEU A 14 -1.52 86.64 20.56
C LEU A 14 -1.03 85.40 21.38
N PRO A 15 -0.52 85.56 22.63
CA PRO A 15 0.48 84.67 23.24
C PRO A 15 0.01 83.81 24.42
N ASN A 16 0.87 82.85 24.79
CA ASN A 16 1.12 82.21 26.10
C ASN A 16 -0.06 81.84 27.01
N ALA A 17 -0.25 80.53 27.20
CA ALA A 17 -0.73 79.97 28.48
C ALA A 17 -0.16 78.57 28.75
N ALA A 18 0.71 78.51 29.76
CA ALA A 18 0.87 77.49 30.79
C ALA A 18 0.86 75.98 30.44
N ARG A 19 2.02 75.36 30.70
CA ARG A 19 2.23 74.10 31.46
C ARG A 19 1.10 73.07 31.46
N ARG A 20 1.39 71.90 30.90
CA ARG A 20 1.14 70.59 31.51
C ARG A 20 2.01 69.53 30.83
N ALA A 21 2.99 69.04 31.59
CA ALA A 21 3.69 67.81 31.26
C ALA A 21 2.75 66.65 31.59
N SER A 22 2.41 65.83 30.59
CA SER A 22 1.86 64.50 30.80
C SER A 22 2.52 63.55 29.82
N ALA A 23 3.26 62.60 30.37
CA ALA A 23 3.85 61.49 29.66
C ALA A 23 2.74 60.66 29.01
N CYS A 24 2.75 60.56 27.67
CA CYS A 24 2.04 59.52 26.95
C CYS A 24 3.07 58.44 26.61
N ALA A 25 2.98 57.32 27.35
CA ALA A 25 3.72 56.11 27.08
C ALA A 25 3.38 55.58 25.68
N ALA A 26 4.41 55.26 24.91
CA ALA A 26 4.29 54.55 23.64
C ALA A 26 3.83 53.10 23.91
N LEU A 27 2.68 52.71 23.38
CA LEU A 27 2.28 51.31 23.27
C LEU A 27 2.57 50.86 21.83
N ILE A 28 3.77 50.31 21.61
CA ILE A 28 4.08 49.57 20.38
C ILE A 28 3.44 48.19 20.55
N GLY A 29 2.28 47.99 19.93
CA GLY A 29 1.64 46.68 19.85
C GLY A 29 2.40 45.79 18.89
N ILE A 30 3.16 44.83 19.42
CA ILE A 30 3.72 43.72 18.66
C ILE A 30 2.55 42.76 18.37
N VAL A 31 2.01 42.79 17.16
CA VAL A 31 1.15 41.71 16.65
C VAL A 31 2.09 40.57 16.25
N ALA A 32 2.42 39.70 17.20
CA ALA A 32 3.06 38.44 16.92
C ALA A 32 2.01 37.53 16.25
N GLY A 33 2.16 37.31 14.94
CA GLY A 33 1.36 36.34 14.22
C GLY A 33 1.61 34.94 14.77
N PHE A 34 0.60 34.33 15.36
CA PHE A 34 0.59 32.89 15.60
C PHE A 34 0.39 32.20 14.26
N ILE A 35 1.48 31.88 13.56
CA ILE A 35 1.46 30.78 12.60
C ILE A 35 1.42 29.52 13.47
N ALA A 36 0.21 29.04 13.77
CA ALA A 36 0.06 27.68 14.27
C ALA A 36 0.50 26.78 13.12
N ALA A 37 1.72 26.24 13.20
CA ALA A 37 2.04 25.04 12.45
C ALA A 37 1.00 24.01 12.88
N ALA A 38 0.09 23.65 11.97
CA ALA A 38 -0.81 22.54 12.19
C ALA A 38 0.07 21.29 12.27
N HIS A 39 0.49 20.93 13.47
CA HIS A 39 1.06 19.64 13.73
C HIS A 39 -0.04 18.64 13.40
N ALA A 40 0.19 17.77 12.42
CA ALA A 40 -0.60 16.55 12.30
C ALA A 40 -0.63 15.92 13.70
N GLN A 41 -1.81 15.66 14.25
CA GLN A 41 -1.90 14.91 15.49
C GLN A 41 -1.14 13.60 15.29
N ASP A 42 -0.24 13.28 16.21
CA ASP A 42 0.44 11.99 16.22
C ASP A 42 -0.64 10.89 16.16
N ILE A 43 -0.48 9.97 15.20
CA ILE A 43 -1.46 8.90 14.98
C ILE A 43 -1.41 7.94 16.17
N ASP A 44 -2.54 7.75 16.83
CA ASP A 44 -2.68 6.75 17.90
C ASP A 44 -2.86 5.35 17.30
N TRP A 45 -1.73 4.73 16.95
CA TRP A 45 -1.71 3.39 16.35
C TRP A 45 -2.33 2.31 17.25
N GLN A 46 -2.33 2.50 18.58
CA GLN A 46 -2.98 1.55 19.47
C GLN A 46 -4.49 1.54 19.24
N LYS A 47 -5.12 2.71 19.07
CA LYS A 47 -6.54 2.77 18.72
C LYS A 47 -6.85 2.18 17.35
N VAL A 48 -5.95 2.34 16.38
CA VAL A 48 -6.08 1.71 15.05
C VAL A 48 -6.04 0.17 15.18
N ASP A 49 -5.08 -0.36 15.94
CA ASP A 49 -4.98 -1.80 16.22
C ASP A 49 -6.25 -2.35 16.91
N GLU A 50 -6.76 -1.62 17.91
CA GLU A 50 -7.97 -1.97 18.65
C GLU A 50 -9.21 -1.95 17.75
N ALA A 51 -9.32 -0.94 16.87
CA ALA A 51 -10.41 -0.86 15.91
C ALA A 51 -10.44 -2.07 14.96
N LEU A 52 -9.28 -2.44 14.41
CA LEU A 52 -9.11 -3.58 13.50
C LEU A 52 -9.01 -4.94 14.20
N GLY A 53 -8.95 -4.95 15.53
CA GLY A 53 -8.86 -6.16 16.35
C GLY A 53 -7.58 -6.96 16.15
N ARG A 54 -6.51 -6.34 15.64
CA ARG A 54 -5.22 -7.01 15.36
C ARG A 54 -4.07 -6.02 15.33
N LYS A 55 -2.85 -6.53 15.53
CA LYS A 55 -1.61 -5.74 15.42
C LYS A 55 -1.11 -5.65 13.99
N ALA A 56 -0.59 -4.48 13.62
CA ALA A 56 0.15 -4.31 12.36
C ALA A 56 1.50 -5.02 12.37
N ALA A 57 1.93 -5.51 11.21
CA ALA A 57 3.34 -5.65 10.90
C ALA A 57 3.87 -4.27 10.48
N VAL A 58 4.88 -3.76 11.21
CA VAL A 58 5.44 -2.43 10.96
C VAL A 58 6.75 -2.56 10.19
N THR A 59 6.90 -1.82 9.09
CA THR A 59 8.14 -1.76 8.30
C THR A 59 8.41 -0.30 7.91
N GLY A 60 9.47 0.28 8.47
CA GLY A 60 9.66 1.73 8.38
C GLY A 60 8.52 2.45 9.10
N ASP A 61 7.83 3.34 8.39
CA ASP A 61 6.66 4.09 8.85
C ASP A 61 5.33 3.46 8.41
N VAL A 62 5.36 2.32 7.71
CA VAL A 62 4.16 1.66 7.19
C VAL A 62 3.63 0.64 8.19
N HIS A 63 2.34 0.75 8.53
CA HIS A 63 1.61 -0.16 9.39
C HIS A 63 0.69 -1.05 8.55
N ARG A 64 1.07 -2.33 8.36
CA ARG A 64 0.34 -3.28 7.50
C ARG A 64 -0.46 -4.28 8.32
N TYR A 65 -1.77 -4.33 8.08
CA TYR A 65 -2.72 -5.23 8.72
C TYR A 65 -3.10 -6.34 7.75
N GLY A 66 -2.89 -7.59 8.12
CA GLY A 66 -3.26 -8.76 7.30
C GLY A 66 -4.63 -9.32 7.69
N PHE A 67 -5.42 -9.74 6.70
CA PHE A 67 -6.76 -10.34 6.78
C PHE A 67 -6.79 -11.68 6.00
N PRO A 68 -6.10 -12.73 6.49
CA PRO A 68 -6.06 -14.01 5.80
C PRO A 68 -7.43 -14.70 5.81
N ARG A 69 -7.84 -15.24 4.66
CA ARG A 69 -9.06 -16.04 4.50
C ARG A 69 -8.85 -17.50 4.88
N ALA A 70 -8.50 -17.73 6.15
CA ALA A 70 -8.31 -19.07 6.71
C ALA A 70 -9.63 -19.89 6.81
N ASP A 71 -10.77 -19.23 6.62
CA ASP A 71 -12.09 -19.84 6.50
C ASP A 71 -12.32 -20.54 5.14
N LEU A 72 -11.54 -20.20 4.12
CA LEU A 72 -11.71 -20.73 2.77
C LEU A 72 -10.87 -21.99 2.52
N ALA A 73 -11.49 -22.96 1.84
CA ALA A 73 -10.83 -24.16 1.32
C ALA A 73 -10.74 -24.08 -0.22
N VAL A 74 -9.85 -23.21 -0.72
CA VAL A 74 -9.65 -22.98 -2.16
C VAL A 74 -8.74 -24.05 -2.76
N THR A 75 -9.08 -24.54 -3.93
CA THR A 75 -8.28 -25.49 -4.71
C THR A 75 -8.07 -24.99 -6.15
N LEU A 76 -6.92 -25.29 -6.74
CA LEU A 76 -6.60 -25.03 -8.15
C LEU A 76 -5.61 -26.09 -8.64
N ASP A 77 -5.88 -26.70 -9.80
CA ASP A 77 -5.03 -27.74 -10.40
C ASP A 77 -4.63 -28.87 -9.43
N GLY A 78 -5.58 -29.29 -8.58
CA GLY A 78 -5.36 -30.32 -7.57
C GLY A 78 -4.57 -29.88 -6.33
N VAL A 79 -4.22 -28.60 -6.22
CA VAL A 79 -3.51 -28.01 -5.07
C VAL A 79 -4.49 -27.27 -4.17
N THR A 80 -4.50 -27.61 -2.88
CA THR A 80 -5.17 -26.78 -1.85
C THR A 80 -4.33 -25.54 -1.59
N ILE A 81 -4.92 -24.37 -1.78
CA ILE A 81 -4.24 -23.07 -1.64
C ILE A 81 -4.16 -22.71 -0.16
N LYS A 82 -2.94 -22.57 0.36
CA LYS A 82 -2.74 -22.03 1.71
C LYS A 82 -3.06 -20.54 1.73
N PRO A 83 -3.57 -19.99 2.85
CA PRO A 83 -3.75 -18.54 2.96
C PRO A 83 -2.49 -17.73 2.67
N ALA A 84 -1.32 -18.23 3.10
CA ALA A 84 -0.03 -17.60 2.81
C ALA A 84 0.41 -17.68 1.34
N LEU A 85 -0.19 -18.54 0.50
CA LEU A 85 0.14 -18.60 -0.93
C LEU A 85 -0.53 -17.44 -1.69
N ALA A 86 -1.83 -17.24 -1.45
CA ALA A 86 -2.61 -16.24 -2.20
C ALA A 86 -3.86 -15.72 -1.50
N LEU A 87 -4.31 -16.25 -0.35
CA LEU A 87 -5.59 -15.83 0.27
C LEU A 87 -5.39 -14.85 1.43
N GLY A 88 -4.33 -14.04 1.34
CA GLY A 88 -3.93 -13.07 2.36
C GLY A 88 -4.37 -11.66 2.01
N GLY A 89 -5.58 -11.26 2.36
CA GLY A 89 -6.00 -9.86 2.23
C GLY A 89 -5.18 -8.96 3.14
N TRP A 90 -5.08 -7.67 2.85
CA TRP A 90 -4.33 -6.71 3.66
C TRP A 90 -4.75 -5.26 3.42
N VAL A 91 -4.47 -4.41 4.39
CA VAL A 91 -4.47 -2.94 4.23
C VAL A 91 -3.23 -2.37 4.93
N ALA A 92 -2.55 -1.44 4.27
CA ALA A 92 -1.39 -0.74 4.78
C ALA A 92 -1.72 0.74 4.98
N PHE A 93 -1.24 1.28 6.09
CA PHE A 93 -1.37 2.68 6.47
C PHE A 93 0.02 3.31 6.43
N LYS A 94 0.16 4.41 5.69
CA LYS A 94 1.39 5.20 5.63
C LYS A 94 1.08 6.63 6.07
N PRO A 95 1.84 7.21 7.03
CA PRO A 95 1.69 8.63 7.40
C PRO A 95 1.79 9.55 6.18
N ALA A 96 0.84 10.48 6.06
CA ALA A 96 0.76 11.46 4.98
C ALA A 96 0.36 12.84 5.55
N HIS A 97 0.40 13.89 4.75
CA HIS A 97 0.01 15.23 5.22
C HIS A 97 -1.47 15.23 5.66
N GLY A 98 -1.72 15.54 6.94
CA GLY A 98 -3.07 15.60 7.49
C GLY A 98 -3.67 14.25 7.90
N GLY A 99 -2.88 13.17 7.95
CA GLY A 99 -3.32 11.86 8.44
C GLY A 99 -2.51 10.71 7.86
N VAL A 100 -3.18 9.78 7.18
CA VAL A 100 -2.58 8.66 6.47
C VAL A 100 -3.06 8.60 5.04
N MET A 101 -2.24 8.01 4.19
CA MET A 101 -2.69 7.28 3.02
C MET A 101 -2.88 5.81 3.41
N ALA A 102 -3.99 5.22 3.00
CA ALA A 102 -4.26 3.80 3.13
C ALA A 102 -4.43 3.18 1.75
N MET A 103 -3.85 2.01 1.56
CA MET A 103 -4.06 1.18 0.39
C MET A 103 -4.13 -0.28 0.78
N GLY A 104 -4.87 -1.08 0.03
CA GLY A 104 -5.09 -2.48 0.37
C GLY A 104 -5.51 -3.33 -0.80
N ASP A 105 -5.61 -4.62 -0.51
CA ASP A 105 -6.05 -5.68 -1.40
C ASP A 105 -6.82 -6.70 -0.55
N LEU A 106 -8.13 -6.81 -0.77
CA LEU A 106 -9.01 -7.69 0.00
C LEU A 106 -9.43 -8.91 -0.80
N VAL A 107 -9.34 -10.08 -0.16
CA VAL A 107 -9.76 -11.36 -0.76
C VAL A 107 -11.21 -11.67 -0.42
N LEU A 108 -12.06 -11.66 -1.45
CA LEU A 108 -13.50 -11.81 -1.36
C LEU A 108 -13.99 -12.96 -2.25
N LEU A 109 -15.09 -13.59 -1.84
CA LEU A 109 -15.91 -14.40 -2.74
C LEU A 109 -16.79 -13.49 -3.59
N GLU A 110 -17.27 -13.99 -4.73
CA GLU A 110 -18.15 -13.24 -5.65
C GLU A 110 -19.32 -12.55 -4.93
N SER A 111 -20.00 -13.30 -4.04
CA SER A 111 -21.15 -12.80 -3.28
C SER A 111 -20.80 -11.71 -2.26
N GLU A 112 -19.53 -11.56 -1.91
CA GLU A 112 -19.04 -10.61 -0.90
C GLU A 112 -18.58 -9.28 -1.52
N ILE A 113 -18.30 -9.24 -2.84
CA ILE A 113 -17.72 -8.07 -3.52
C ILE A 113 -18.62 -6.83 -3.36
N ASN A 114 -19.84 -6.88 -3.88
CA ASN A 114 -20.72 -5.71 -3.92
C ASN A 114 -21.14 -5.20 -2.53
N PRO A 115 -21.47 -6.07 -1.54
CA PRO A 115 -21.75 -5.61 -0.18
C PRO A 115 -20.58 -4.86 0.48
N VAL A 116 -19.36 -5.42 0.39
CA VAL A 116 -18.15 -4.79 0.95
C VAL A 116 -17.86 -3.48 0.23
N MET A 117 -17.88 -3.48 -1.10
CA MET A 117 -17.68 -2.30 -1.95
C MET A 117 -18.63 -1.16 -1.58
N LEU A 118 -19.93 -1.45 -1.44
CA LEU A 118 -20.92 -0.45 -1.09
C LEU A 118 -20.62 0.20 0.27
N LYS A 119 -20.20 -0.60 1.25
CA LYS A 119 -19.82 -0.07 2.57
C LYS A 119 -18.57 0.79 2.52
N MET A 120 -17.57 0.40 1.73
CA MET A 120 -16.34 1.19 1.56
C MET A 120 -16.62 2.56 0.95
N ILE A 121 -17.35 2.59 -0.16
CA ILE A 121 -17.74 3.84 -0.84
C ILE A 121 -18.57 4.72 0.09
N GLY A 122 -19.54 4.13 0.80
CA GLY A 122 -20.39 4.86 1.76
C GLY A 122 -19.60 5.49 2.93
N ASN A 123 -18.39 5.00 3.21
CA ASN A 123 -17.49 5.55 4.23
C ASN A 123 -16.34 6.39 3.66
N GLY A 124 -16.38 6.71 2.36
CA GLY A 124 -15.38 7.58 1.72
C GLY A 124 -14.06 6.90 1.37
N LEU A 125 -14.03 5.56 1.28
CA LEU A 125 -12.92 4.83 0.68
C LEU A 125 -13.18 4.62 -0.81
N GLU A 126 -12.11 4.55 -1.58
CA GLU A 126 -12.15 4.38 -3.03
C GLU A 126 -11.82 2.94 -3.41
N ILE A 127 -12.51 2.42 -4.42
CA ILE A 127 -12.15 1.13 -5.02
C ILE A 127 -11.29 1.40 -6.24
N THR A 128 -10.08 0.87 -6.24
CA THR A 128 -9.09 1.13 -7.29
C THR A 128 -8.98 -0.03 -8.27
N ALA A 129 -9.38 -1.25 -7.89
CA ALA A 129 -9.48 -2.40 -8.78
C ALA A 129 -10.38 -3.52 -8.22
N VAL A 130 -10.94 -4.35 -9.10
CA VAL A 130 -11.49 -5.67 -8.79
C VAL A 130 -11.03 -6.66 -9.86
N HIS A 131 -10.38 -7.75 -9.48
CA HIS A 131 -9.82 -8.73 -10.42
C HIS A 131 -9.62 -10.10 -9.74
N ASN A 132 -9.04 -11.05 -10.48
CA ASN A 132 -8.65 -12.36 -9.97
C ASN A 132 -7.12 -12.46 -9.87
N HIS A 133 -6.63 -13.26 -8.92
CA HIS A 133 -5.24 -13.76 -8.94
C HIS A 133 -5.20 -15.19 -9.52
N LEU A 134 -6.12 -16.05 -9.07
CA LEU A 134 -6.13 -17.48 -9.34
C LEU A 134 -7.23 -17.84 -10.36
N LEU A 135 -6.87 -17.86 -11.65
CA LEU A 135 -7.81 -18.20 -12.73
C LEU A 135 -8.18 -19.70 -12.67
N GLY A 136 -9.47 -19.99 -12.48
CA GLY A 136 -9.99 -21.36 -12.42
C GLY A 136 -10.03 -21.99 -11.01
N ALA A 137 -9.72 -21.23 -9.96
CA ALA A 137 -9.79 -21.71 -8.59
C ALA A 137 -11.23 -21.97 -8.12
N SER A 138 -11.40 -22.93 -7.20
CA SER A 138 -12.69 -23.29 -6.62
C SER A 138 -12.62 -23.35 -5.08
N PRO A 139 -13.47 -22.59 -4.35
CA PRO A 139 -14.34 -21.55 -4.88
C PRO A 139 -13.53 -20.42 -5.55
N ALA A 140 -14.18 -19.70 -6.48
CA ALA A 140 -13.58 -18.54 -7.11
C ALA A 140 -13.32 -17.45 -6.05
N THR A 141 -12.14 -16.84 -6.13
CA THR A 141 -11.74 -15.73 -5.26
C THR A 141 -11.40 -14.51 -6.10
N PHE A 142 -11.77 -13.36 -5.59
CA PHE A 142 -11.56 -12.06 -6.20
C PHE A 142 -10.83 -11.15 -5.22
N TYR A 143 -10.15 -10.17 -5.79
CA TYR A 143 -9.23 -9.28 -5.11
C TYR A 143 -9.70 -7.86 -5.40
N MET A 144 -10.04 -7.15 -4.33
CA MET A 144 -10.54 -5.78 -4.41
C MET A 144 -9.52 -4.85 -3.79
N HIS A 145 -8.91 -4.01 -4.63
CA HIS A 145 -8.03 -2.96 -4.16
C HIS A 145 -8.82 -1.76 -3.67
N VAL A 146 -8.36 -1.23 -2.55
CA VAL A 146 -8.99 -0.10 -1.84
C VAL A 146 -7.93 0.97 -1.58
N ALA A 147 -8.33 2.23 -1.69
CA ALA A 147 -7.53 3.39 -1.30
C ALA A 147 -8.32 4.31 -0.35
N GLY A 148 -7.60 5.13 0.41
CA GLY A 148 -8.20 6.17 1.24
C GLY A 148 -7.17 7.14 1.81
N HIS A 149 -7.60 8.36 2.11
CA HIS A 149 -6.77 9.39 2.73
C HIS A 149 -7.50 10.04 3.90
N GLY A 150 -6.76 10.36 4.97
CA GLY A 150 -7.28 11.13 6.10
C GLY A 150 -7.02 10.48 7.46
N ASP A 151 -8.00 10.58 8.36
CA ASP A 151 -7.86 10.09 9.74
C ASP A 151 -7.75 8.56 9.79
N ALA A 152 -6.65 8.06 10.39
CA ALA A 152 -6.36 6.64 10.44
C ALA A 152 -7.44 5.82 11.17
N LEU A 153 -8.03 6.37 12.23
CA LEU A 153 -9.04 5.66 13.01
C LEU A 153 -10.37 5.58 12.26
N LYS A 154 -10.76 6.63 11.54
CA LYS A 154 -11.93 6.61 10.65
C LYS A 154 -11.78 5.60 9.53
N ILE A 155 -10.61 5.55 8.88
CA ILE A 155 -10.32 4.55 7.85
C ILE A 155 -10.37 3.14 8.46
N ALA A 156 -9.78 2.92 9.63
CA ALA A 156 -9.84 1.63 10.33
C ALA A 156 -11.27 1.19 10.67
N ALA A 157 -12.11 2.12 11.14
CA ALA A 157 -13.53 1.85 11.39
C ALA A 157 -14.28 1.50 10.09
N ALA A 158 -14.06 2.27 9.01
CA ALA A 158 -14.65 2.00 7.70
C ALA A 158 -14.28 0.61 7.15
N LEU A 159 -13.00 0.22 7.28
CA LEU A 159 -12.52 -1.11 6.88
C LEU A 159 -13.19 -2.22 7.70
N LYS A 160 -13.32 -2.05 9.01
CA LYS A 160 -13.99 -3.02 9.89
C LYS A 160 -15.45 -3.21 9.49
N ASP A 161 -16.17 -2.10 9.30
CA ASP A 161 -17.58 -2.11 8.91
C ASP A 161 -17.78 -2.75 7.54
N ALA A 162 -16.88 -2.50 6.58
CA ALA A 162 -16.92 -3.12 5.27
C ALA A 162 -16.63 -4.62 5.33
N LEU A 163 -15.59 -5.03 6.05
CA LEU A 163 -15.25 -6.45 6.19
C LEU A 163 -16.34 -7.25 6.92
N ALA A 164 -17.15 -6.62 7.77
CA ALA A 164 -18.32 -7.24 8.41
C ALA A 164 -19.43 -7.64 7.42
N GLU A 165 -19.42 -7.11 6.19
CA GLU A 165 -20.29 -7.54 5.10
C GLU A 165 -19.75 -8.79 4.34
N SER A 166 -18.63 -9.36 4.82
CA SER A 166 -18.00 -10.58 4.30
C SER A 166 -17.81 -11.62 5.42
N LYS A 167 -17.34 -12.82 5.06
CA LYS A 167 -16.92 -13.83 6.04
C LYS A 167 -15.44 -13.73 6.42
N THR A 168 -14.75 -12.66 6.01
CA THR A 168 -13.35 -12.45 6.37
C THR A 168 -13.16 -12.49 7.90
N PRO A 169 -12.28 -13.35 8.43
CA PRO A 169 -12.09 -13.44 9.87
C PRO A 169 -11.60 -12.12 10.48
N LEU A 170 -12.44 -11.49 11.31
CA LEU A 170 -12.13 -10.21 11.97
C LEU A 170 -11.30 -10.36 13.25
N SER A 171 -11.32 -11.54 13.87
CA SER A 171 -10.42 -11.92 14.94
C SER A 171 -9.40 -12.95 14.44
N LEU A 172 -8.16 -12.82 14.90
CA LEU A 172 -7.16 -13.86 14.68
C LEU A 172 -7.45 -15.01 15.63
N SER A 173 -7.60 -16.22 15.09
CA SER A 173 -7.54 -17.42 15.93
C SER A 173 -6.09 -17.62 16.41
N PRO A 174 -5.86 -18.01 17.67
CA PRO A 174 -4.53 -18.38 18.12
C PRO A 174 -3.97 -19.49 17.22
N PRO A 175 -2.70 -19.41 16.78
CA PRO A 175 -2.10 -20.50 16.02
C PRO A 175 -2.08 -21.76 16.90
N ALA A 176 -2.79 -22.80 16.46
CA ALA A 176 -2.88 -24.07 17.20
C ALA A 176 -1.55 -24.86 17.19
N ALA A 177 -0.65 -24.55 16.26
CA ALA A 177 0.65 -25.18 16.09
C ALA A 177 1.64 -24.22 15.37
N PRO A 178 2.95 -24.47 15.48
CA PRO A 178 3.96 -23.77 14.68
C PRO A 178 3.67 -23.95 13.17
N PRO A 179 3.98 -22.96 12.33
CA PRO A 179 3.87 -23.11 10.88
C PRO A 179 4.69 -24.31 10.40
N PRO A 180 4.20 -25.09 9.42
CA PRO A 180 4.98 -26.19 8.87
C PRO A 180 6.24 -25.65 8.19
N ALA A 181 7.32 -26.41 8.25
CA ALA A 181 8.54 -26.10 7.52
C ALA A 181 8.27 -26.05 6.00
N VAL A 182 9.03 -25.23 5.30
CA VAL A 182 9.01 -25.21 3.83
C VAL A 182 9.88 -26.37 3.33
N ASP A 183 9.25 -27.36 2.71
CA ASP A 183 9.90 -28.53 2.11
C ASP A 183 10.44 -28.24 0.70
N LEU A 184 11.39 -27.31 0.61
CA LEU A 184 12.09 -26.91 -0.63
C LEU A 184 13.54 -26.52 -0.30
N ASP A 185 14.44 -26.61 -1.27
CA ASP A 185 15.78 -26.02 -1.17
C ASP A 185 15.70 -24.49 -1.30
N THR A 186 15.32 -23.84 -0.20
CA THR A 186 15.15 -22.38 -0.16
C THR A 186 16.43 -21.60 -0.47
N ALA A 187 17.61 -22.15 -0.18
CA ALA A 187 18.88 -21.51 -0.50
C ALA A 187 19.14 -21.50 -2.01
N GLN A 188 18.80 -22.60 -2.70
CA GLN A 188 18.86 -22.64 -4.16
C GLN A 188 17.85 -21.67 -4.79
N LEU A 189 16.63 -21.58 -4.25
CA LEU A 189 15.64 -20.61 -4.71
C LEU A 189 16.14 -19.17 -4.52
N ASP A 190 16.74 -18.84 -3.37
CA ASP A 190 17.35 -17.54 -3.11
C ASP A 190 18.44 -17.19 -4.14
N GLN A 191 19.29 -18.17 -4.47
CA GLN A 191 20.35 -17.99 -5.44
C GLN A 191 19.79 -17.67 -6.84
N ILE A 192 18.76 -18.41 -7.27
CA ILE A 192 18.16 -18.27 -8.59
C ILE A 192 17.35 -16.96 -8.68
N ILE A 193 16.42 -16.73 -7.75
CA ILE A 193 15.61 -15.50 -7.72
C ILE A 193 16.52 -14.29 -7.49
N GLY A 194 17.55 -14.47 -6.67
CA GLY A 194 18.61 -13.49 -6.49
C GLY A 194 18.42 -12.52 -5.33
N VAL A 195 17.40 -12.74 -4.51
CA VAL A 195 17.19 -12.08 -3.22
C VAL A 195 16.81 -13.13 -2.17
N LYS A 196 16.93 -12.79 -0.88
CA LYS A 196 16.56 -13.70 0.22
C LYS A 196 15.04 -13.74 0.38
N GLY A 197 14.45 -14.93 0.25
CA GLY A 197 13.05 -15.17 0.58
C GLY A 197 12.83 -15.41 2.07
N GLN A 198 11.56 -15.41 2.47
CA GLN A 198 11.11 -15.62 3.85
C GLN A 198 10.06 -16.72 3.92
N ALA A 199 10.15 -17.57 4.94
CA ALA A 199 9.16 -18.60 5.20
C ALA A 199 7.97 -18.01 5.97
N ASN A 200 6.76 -18.25 5.50
CA ASN A 200 5.53 -17.80 6.12
C ASN A 200 4.41 -18.83 5.87
N GLY A 201 3.80 -19.37 6.94
CA GLY A 201 2.68 -20.32 6.80
C GLY A 201 3.00 -21.58 5.98
N GLY A 202 4.27 -22.00 5.93
CA GLY A 202 4.72 -23.11 5.07
C GLY A 202 4.71 -22.81 3.57
N VAL A 203 4.87 -21.53 3.22
CA VAL A 203 5.12 -20.99 1.87
C VAL A 203 6.43 -20.20 1.93
N TYR A 204 7.24 -20.25 0.87
CA TYR A 204 8.43 -19.42 0.74
C TYR A 204 8.15 -18.22 -0.16
N GLN A 205 8.38 -17.02 0.35
CA GLN A 205 7.92 -15.78 -0.27
C GLN A 205 9.09 -14.86 -0.57
N PHE A 206 9.10 -14.26 -1.75
CA PHE A 206 10.03 -13.23 -2.16
C PHE A 206 9.29 -11.92 -2.40
N ASN A 207 9.91 -10.82 -2.00
CA ASN A 207 9.50 -9.48 -2.38
C ASN A 207 10.67 -8.83 -3.11
N VAL A 208 10.52 -8.63 -4.42
CA VAL A 208 11.57 -8.04 -5.26
C VAL A 208 11.16 -6.60 -5.61
N PRO A 209 11.67 -5.58 -4.90
CA PRO A 209 11.31 -4.20 -5.18
C PRO A 209 11.84 -3.79 -6.56
N ARG A 210 11.05 -2.99 -7.28
CA ARG A 210 11.56 -2.22 -8.41
C ARG A 210 12.58 -1.20 -7.91
N ARG A 211 13.49 -0.79 -8.79
CA ARG A 211 14.48 0.26 -8.50
C ARG A 211 13.93 1.66 -8.73
N ASP A 212 13.04 1.81 -9.70
CA ASP A 212 12.43 3.10 -10.00
C ASP A 212 11.50 3.52 -8.85
N PRO A 213 11.54 4.79 -8.43
CA PRO A 213 10.62 5.30 -7.44
C PRO A 213 9.20 5.32 -8.01
N VAL A 214 8.23 4.98 -7.16
CA VAL A 214 6.81 5.07 -7.45
C VAL A 214 6.22 6.14 -6.53
N SER A 215 5.33 6.96 -7.08
CA SER A 215 4.54 7.93 -6.33
C SER A 215 3.07 7.83 -6.65
N GLU A 216 2.23 8.24 -5.72
CA GLU A 216 0.78 8.41 -5.90
C GLU A 216 0.42 9.76 -5.27
N ASP A 217 -0.35 10.59 -6.00
CA ASP A 217 -0.66 11.97 -5.61
C ASP A 217 0.56 12.82 -5.21
N GLY A 218 1.69 12.58 -5.88
CA GLY A 218 2.97 13.24 -5.60
C GLY A 218 3.68 12.77 -4.33
N MET A 219 3.11 11.81 -3.60
CA MET A 219 3.73 11.18 -2.44
C MET A 219 4.55 9.95 -2.86
N GLN A 220 5.83 9.90 -2.46
CA GLN A 220 6.65 8.72 -2.73
C GLN A 220 6.19 7.50 -1.90
N LEU A 221 5.96 6.39 -2.59
CA LEU A 221 5.50 5.13 -1.99
C LEU A 221 6.70 4.26 -1.61
N SER A 222 7.21 4.48 -0.39
CA SER A 222 8.28 3.69 0.20
C SER A 222 8.03 3.40 1.69
N PRO A 223 8.51 2.26 2.23
CA PRO A 223 9.11 1.13 1.51
C PRO A 223 8.11 0.41 0.59
N ALA A 224 8.55 -0.06 -0.58
CA ALA A 224 7.66 -0.58 -1.63
C ALA A 224 6.89 -1.86 -1.23
N ALA A 225 7.57 -2.83 -0.60
CA ALA A 225 6.99 -4.12 -0.26
C ALA A 225 5.75 -4.06 0.66
N PRO A 226 5.76 -3.35 1.81
CA PRO A 226 4.58 -3.26 2.66
C PRO A 226 3.41 -2.47 2.03
N LEU A 227 3.63 -1.79 0.91
CA LEU A 227 2.63 -1.08 0.12
C LEU A 227 2.16 -1.88 -1.12
N GLY A 228 2.61 -3.13 -1.30
CA GLY A 228 2.22 -3.93 -2.47
C GLY A 228 2.86 -3.50 -3.79
N LEU A 229 4.02 -2.84 -3.72
CA LEU A 229 4.77 -2.33 -4.90
C LEU A 229 6.07 -3.09 -5.18
N ALA A 230 6.29 -4.19 -4.47
CA ALA A 230 7.33 -5.15 -4.82
C ALA A 230 6.71 -6.28 -5.64
N THR A 231 7.46 -6.84 -6.58
CA THR A 231 7.06 -8.08 -7.26
C THR A 231 7.04 -9.20 -6.22
N GLY A 232 5.84 -9.72 -5.95
CA GLY A 232 5.60 -10.81 -5.02
C GLY A 232 5.74 -12.16 -5.72
N ILE A 233 6.49 -13.09 -5.14
CA ILE A 233 6.64 -14.45 -5.66
C ILE A 233 6.54 -15.44 -4.50
N ASN A 234 5.57 -16.34 -4.58
CA ASN A 234 5.28 -17.31 -3.52
C ASN A 234 5.46 -18.74 -4.04
N PHE A 235 6.12 -19.59 -3.25
CA PHE A 235 6.31 -21.01 -3.50
C PHE A 235 5.66 -21.81 -2.38
N GLN A 236 4.56 -22.50 -2.70
CA GLN A 236 3.97 -23.49 -1.81
C GLN A 236 4.47 -24.89 -2.19
N PRO A 237 5.19 -25.60 -1.29
CA PRO A 237 5.61 -26.97 -1.56
C PRO A 237 4.42 -27.89 -1.87
N THR A 238 4.53 -28.68 -2.92
CA THR A 238 3.53 -29.72 -3.32
C THR A 238 4.10 -31.14 -3.23
N GLY A 239 5.33 -31.29 -2.71
CA GLY A 239 6.02 -32.55 -2.49
C GLY A 239 6.96 -32.93 -3.64
N GLY A 240 7.99 -33.72 -3.33
CA GLY A 240 8.93 -34.25 -4.33
C GLY A 240 9.73 -33.18 -5.07
N GLY A 241 10.09 -32.08 -4.40
CA GLY A 241 10.80 -30.94 -5.00
C GLY A 241 9.92 -30.00 -5.85
N LYS A 242 8.62 -30.25 -5.92
CA LYS A 242 7.67 -29.41 -6.66
C LYS A 242 7.05 -28.32 -5.79
N ALA A 243 6.60 -27.26 -6.44
CA ALA A 243 5.86 -26.19 -5.82
C ALA A 243 4.76 -25.66 -6.74
N ALA A 244 3.64 -25.27 -6.13
CA ALA A 244 2.72 -24.33 -6.73
C ALA A 244 3.24 -22.92 -6.52
N ILE A 245 3.29 -22.13 -7.60
CA ILE A 245 3.73 -20.74 -7.58
C ILE A 245 2.62 -19.79 -8.00
N THR A 246 2.59 -18.64 -7.35
CA THR A 246 1.78 -17.49 -7.74
C THR A 246 2.34 -16.22 -7.10
N GLY A 247 1.76 -15.09 -7.44
CA GLY A 247 2.21 -13.77 -7.06
C GLY A 247 1.85 -12.78 -8.15
N ASP A 248 2.61 -11.69 -8.22
CA ASP A 248 2.39 -10.61 -9.15
C ASP A 248 3.71 -9.91 -9.53
N PHE A 249 3.85 -9.59 -10.80
CA PHE A 249 4.88 -8.66 -11.26
C PHE A 249 4.35 -7.23 -11.26
N VAL A 250 5.17 -6.29 -10.81
CA VAL A 250 4.91 -4.85 -10.89
C VAL A 250 5.69 -4.29 -12.07
N LEU A 251 5.01 -3.80 -13.10
CA LEU A 251 5.57 -3.58 -14.43
C LEU A 251 5.29 -2.18 -14.96
N ALA A 252 6.29 -1.58 -15.60
CA ALA A 252 6.07 -0.48 -16.54
C ALA A 252 5.46 -1.02 -17.85
N GLY A 253 4.83 -0.15 -18.63
CA GLY A 253 4.09 -0.55 -19.82
C GLY A 253 4.92 -1.29 -20.88
N ASP A 254 6.19 -0.92 -21.04
CA ASP A 254 7.14 -1.53 -21.98
C ASP A 254 7.68 -2.89 -21.52
N GLU A 255 7.54 -3.23 -20.23
CA GLU A 255 7.99 -4.49 -19.65
C GLU A 255 6.93 -5.61 -19.72
N VAL A 256 5.65 -5.25 -19.91
CA VAL A 256 4.50 -6.19 -19.88
C VAL A 256 4.68 -7.36 -20.83
N ASN A 257 4.76 -7.11 -22.14
CA ASN A 257 4.83 -8.19 -23.14
C ASN A 257 6.14 -9.00 -23.08
N PRO A 258 7.31 -8.39 -22.81
CA PRO A 258 8.55 -9.14 -22.52
C PRO A 258 8.38 -10.13 -21.36
N VAL A 259 7.73 -9.73 -20.26
CA VAL A 259 7.46 -10.60 -19.11
C VAL A 259 6.47 -11.72 -19.46
N ILE A 260 5.37 -11.42 -20.15
CA ILE A 260 4.42 -12.45 -20.64
C ILE A 260 5.18 -13.51 -21.45
N THR A 261 6.01 -13.06 -22.39
CA THR A 261 6.78 -13.96 -23.26
C THR A 261 7.70 -14.87 -22.44
N ALA A 262 8.43 -14.30 -21.47
CA ALA A 262 9.31 -15.06 -20.59
C ALA A 262 8.56 -16.07 -19.72
N LEU A 263 7.43 -15.69 -19.11
CA LEU A 263 6.62 -16.60 -18.29
C LEU A 263 6.06 -17.75 -19.15
N ARG A 264 5.47 -17.42 -20.30
CA ARG A 264 4.85 -18.41 -21.19
C ARG A 264 5.87 -19.38 -21.80
N SER A 265 7.08 -18.92 -22.14
CA SER A 265 8.14 -19.81 -22.66
C SER A 265 8.66 -20.80 -21.61
N HIS A 266 8.44 -20.52 -20.32
CA HIS A 266 8.81 -21.40 -19.20
C HIS A 266 7.62 -22.21 -18.65
N GLY A 267 6.48 -22.19 -19.33
CA GLY A 267 5.28 -22.93 -18.92
C GLY A 267 4.56 -22.32 -17.72
N ILE A 268 4.79 -21.05 -17.41
CA ILE A 268 4.10 -20.33 -16.34
C ILE A 268 2.92 -19.57 -16.95
N ALA A 269 1.71 -19.80 -16.42
CA ALA A 269 0.51 -19.15 -16.91
C ALA A 269 0.42 -17.71 -16.40
N VAL A 270 -0.05 -16.80 -17.27
CA VAL A 270 -0.48 -15.45 -16.88
C VAL A 270 -1.98 -15.53 -16.60
N THR A 271 -2.39 -15.14 -15.40
CA THR A 271 -3.77 -15.30 -14.93
C THR A 271 -4.55 -13.99 -14.90
N ALA A 272 -3.87 -12.85 -14.85
CA ALA A 272 -4.47 -11.52 -14.97
C ALA A 272 -3.40 -10.46 -15.35
N LEU A 273 -3.86 -9.35 -15.94
CA LEU A 273 -3.10 -8.12 -16.19
C LEU A 273 -4.02 -6.92 -15.96
N HIS A 274 -3.68 -6.03 -15.03
CA HIS A 274 -4.51 -4.88 -14.63
C HIS A 274 -3.67 -3.84 -13.87
N SER A 275 -4.31 -2.87 -13.22
CA SER A 275 -3.66 -1.92 -12.31
C SER A 275 -4.18 -2.12 -10.88
N HIS A 276 -3.42 -1.71 -9.86
CA HIS A 276 -3.85 -1.68 -8.45
C HIS A 276 -4.21 -0.27 -7.96
N MET A 277 -3.68 0.76 -8.63
CA MET A 277 -3.89 2.17 -8.32
C MET A 277 -4.48 2.90 -9.54
N LEU A 278 -4.98 4.11 -9.30
CA LEU A 278 -5.62 4.92 -10.34
C LEU A 278 -4.66 5.95 -10.94
N ASP A 279 -3.84 6.61 -10.12
CA ASP A 279 -3.06 7.80 -10.50
C ASP A 279 -1.55 7.68 -10.20
N GLU A 280 -1.04 6.46 -10.01
CA GLU A 280 0.37 6.21 -9.75
C GLU A 280 1.28 6.69 -10.89
N GLN A 281 2.49 7.14 -10.52
CA GLN A 281 3.54 7.55 -11.43
C GLN A 281 4.87 6.84 -11.11
N PRO A 282 5.55 6.26 -12.12
CA PRO A 282 5.06 6.04 -13.50
C PRO A 282 3.83 5.12 -13.50
N ARG A 283 3.05 5.10 -14.60
CA ARG A 283 1.92 4.17 -14.72
C ARG A 283 2.40 2.72 -14.58
N LEU A 284 1.75 1.94 -13.72
CA LEU A 284 2.11 0.56 -13.46
C LEU A 284 1.00 -0.43 -13.86
N PHE A 285 1.45 -1.61 -14.23
CA PHE A 285 0.63 -2.78 -14.49
C PHE A 285 1.05 -3.91 -13.56
N PHE A 286 0.07 -4.67 -13.10
CA PHE A 286 0.24 -5.81 -12.22
C PHE A 286 -0.17 -7.06 -12.98
N MET A 287 0.70 -8.06 -12.96
CA MET A 287 0.53 -9.28 -13.73
C MET A 287 0.62 -10.49 -12.82
N HIS A 288 -0.52 -11.17 -12.65
CA HIS A 288 -0.58 -12.41 -11.88
C HIS A 288 -0.21 -13.61 -12.72
N PHE A 289 0.33 -14.62 -12.04
CA PHE A 289 0.75 -15.85 -12.67
C PHE A 289 0.43 -17.10 -11.82
N TRP A 290 0.45 -18.25 -12.48
CA TRP A 290 0.24 -19.56 -11.84
C TRP A 290 1.03 -20.66 -12.55
N ALA A 291 1.61 -21.57 -11.77
CA ALA A 291 2.11 -22.87 -12.23
C ALA A 291 2.26 -23.84 -11.06
N ASN A 292 2.30 -25.14 -11.33
CA ASN A 292 2.65 -26.17 -10.36
C ASN A 292 3.58 -27.21 -11.00
N ASP A 293 4.86 -27.16 -10.66
CA ASP A 293 5.92 -27.96 -11.28
C ASP A 293 7.17 -28.01 -10.38
N ASP A 294 8.28 -28.57 -10.88
CA ASP A 294 9.61 -28.53 -10.25
C ASP A 294 10.00 -27.10 -9.82
N ALA A 295 10.33 -26.92 -8.54
CA ALA A 295 10.53 -25.59 -7.96
C ALA A 295 11.74 -24.86 -8.55
N VAL A 296 12.80 -25.58 -8.92
CA VAL A 296 14.03 -25.01 -9.49
C VAL A 296 13.78 -24.53 -10.92
N LYS A 297 13.09 -25.33 -11.73
CA LYS A 297 12.62 -24.94 -13.08
C LYS A 297 11.75 -23.68 -13.01
N LEU A 298 10.79 -23.66 -12.09
CA LEU A 298 9.89 -22.51 -11.89
C LEU A 298 10.66 -21.25 -11.47
N ALA A 299 11.59 -21.38 -10.52
CA ALA A 299 12.46 -20.27 -10.13
C ALA A 299 13.28 -19.72 -11.31
N GLY A 300 13.77 -20.59 -12.20
CA GLY A 300 14.46 -20.19 -13.42
C GLY A 300 13.59 -19.34 -14.35
N GLY A 301 12.34 -19.77 -14.57
CA GLY A 301 11.38 -19.00 -15.38
C GLY A 301 11.01 -17.65 -14.76
N LEU A 302 10.83 -17.60 -13.45
CA LEU A 302 10.57 -16.37 -12.70
C LEU A 302 11.77 -15.42 -12.74
N ARG A 303 13.00 -15.92 -12.63
CA ARG A 303 14.23 -15.12 -12.80
C ARG A 303 14.31 -14.54 -14.22
N ALA A 304 14.06 -15.34 -15.25
CA ALA A 304 14.06 -14.88 -16.63
C ALA A 304 13.02 -13.76 -16.89
N ALA A 305 11.88 -13.81 -16.21
CA ALA A 305 10.87 -12.75 -16.23
C ALA A 305 11.32 -11.50 -15.45
N LEU A 306 11.89 -11.66 -14.25
CA LEU A 306 12.45 -10.54 -13.47
C LEU A 306 13.59 -9.82 -14.21
N ASP A 307 14.34 -10.51 -15.07
CA ASP A 307 15.38 -9.92 -15.93
C ASP A 307 14.81 -9.02 -17.05
N LYS A 308 13.49 -9.00 -17.23
CA LYS A 308 12.77 -8.10 -18.15
C LYS A 308 12.19 -6.87 -17.47
N THR A 309 12.50 -6.65 -16.20
CA THR A 309 11.97 -5.52 -15.43
C THR A 309 13.10 -4.67 -14.84
N ALA A 310 12.75 -3.47 -14.36
CA ALA A 310 13.64 -2.64 -13.55
C ALA A 310 14.03 -3.24 -12.17
N SER A 311 13.63 -4.48 -11.89
CA SER A 311 14.08 -5.28 -10.75
C SER A 311 15.27 -6.20 -11.09
N ALA A 312 15.75 -6.19 -12.34
CA ALA A 312 16.93 -6.94 -12.76
C ALA A 312 18.18 -6.59 -11.93
N LYS A 313 19.09 -7.55 -11.75
CA LYS A 313 20.39 -7.29 -11.12
C LYS A 313 21.24 -6.40 -12.04
N ASN A 314 22.15 -5.62 -11.43
CA ASN A 314 23.27 -5.03 -12.17
C ASN A 314 24.29 -6.13 -12.43
#